data_AF-A0A2N2PY92-F1
#
_entry.id   AF-A0A2N2PY92-F1
#
_cell.length_a   1.000
_cell.length_b   1.000
_cell.length_c   1.000
_cell.angle_alpha   90.00
_cell.angle_beta   90.00
_cell.angle_gamma   90.00
#
_symmetry.space_group_name_H-M   'P 1'
#
loop_
_entity.id
_entity.type
_entity.pdbx_description
1 polymer ?
#
loop_
_entity_poly.entity_id
_entity_poly.type
_entity_poly.pdbx_seq_one_letter_code
_entity_poly.pdbx_strand_id
1 'polypeptide(L)' 'VFEFKCNQNAAAGLAQIEARGYAERYRGSGKRVILVGINFDTAARNVTEWQELRVA' A
#
# COMPACT_ATOMS: atom_id res chain seq x y z
N VAL A 1 3.81 0.85 5.55
CA VAL A 1 3.58 2.00 4.64
C VAL A 1 2.21 1.83 4.04
N PHE A 2 1.37 2.87 4.08
CA PHE A 2 0.03 2.83 3.49
C PHE A 2 -0.02 3.77 2.29
N GLU A 3 -0.66 3.33 1.21
CA GLU A 3 -0.95 4.15 0.04
C GLU A 3 -2.40 3.95 -0.38
N PHE A 4 -3.12 5.06 -0.52
CA PHE A 4 -4.55 5.06 -0.82
C PHE A 4 -4.77 5.47 -2.27
N LYS A 5 -5.63 4.72 -2.95
CA LYS A 5 -6.15 5.04 -4.28
C LYS A 5 -7.65 5.26 -4.22
N CYS A 6 -8.14 6.15 -5.07
CA CYS A 6 -9.56 6.44 -5.21
C CYS A 6 -10.03 5.93 -6.57
N ASN A 7 -11.01 5.02 -6.60
CA ASN A 7 -11.54 4.37 -7.81
C ASN A 7 -10.47 3.75 -8.71
N GLN A 8 -9.46 3.12 -8.12
CA GLN A 8 -8.48 2.29 -8.83
C GLN A 8 -8.52 0.88 -8.25
N ASN A 9 -7.40 0.39 -7.72
CA ASN A 9 -7.30 -0.89 -7.03
C ASN A 9 -6.16 -0.84 -6.00
N ALA A 10 -6.15 -1.81 -5.09
CA ALA A 10 -5.13 -1.90 -4.05
C ALA A 10 -3.72 -2.15 -4.62
N ALA A 11 -3.61 -2.94 -5.70
CA ALA A 11 -2.33 -3.24 -6.35
C ALA A 11 -1.62 -1.98 -6.90
N ALA A 12 -2.37 -1.00 -7.41
CA ALA A 12 -1.82 0.28 -7.85
C ALA A 12 -1.24 1.09 -6.68
N GLY A 13 -1.80 0.95 -5.48
CA GLY A 13 -1.23 1.50 -4.24
C GLY A 13 0.11 0.84 -3.90
N LEU A 14 0.17 -0.50 -3.91
CA LEU A 14 1.40 -1.25 -3.67
C LEU A 14 2.50 -0.92 -4.70
N ALA A 15 2.16 -0.89 -5.99
CA ALA A 15 3.10 -0.54 -7.05
C ALA A 15 3.68 0.89 -6.87
N GLN A 16 2.86 1.84 -6.41
CA GLN A 16 3.35 3.18 -6.09
C GLN A 16 4.30 3.18 -4.89
N ILE A 17 4.02 2.40 -3.83
CA ILE A 17 4.92 2.28 -2.67
C ILE A 17 6.29 1.74 -3.10
N GLU A 18 6.29 0.70 -3.95
CA GLU A 18 7.51 0.09 -4.49
C GLU A 18 8.29 1.07 -5.38
N ALA A 19 7.62 1.72 -6.34
CA ALA A 19 8.24 2.67 -7.26
C ALA A 19 8.88 3.88 -6.53
N ARG A 20 8.34 4.26 -5.36
CA ARG A 20 8.88 5.35 -4.53
C ARG A 20 10.00 4.90 -3.58
N GLY A 21 10.25 3.60 -3.46
CA GLY A 21 11.26 3.06 -2.54
C GLY A 21 10.96 3.35 -1.07
N TYR A 22 9.70 3.57 -0.68
CA TYR A 22 9.38 3.96 0.70
C TYR A 22 9.78 2.89 1.73
N ALA A 23 9.76 1.61 1.33
CA ALA A 23 10.19 0.50 2.16
C ALA A 23 11.70 0.58 2.48
N GLU A 24 12.51 1.17 1.60
CA GLU A 24 13.97 1.18 1.72
C GLU A 24 14.45 1.98 2.92
N ARG A 25 13.70 3.04 3.30
CA ARG A 25 14.00 3.86 4.49
C ARG A 25 13.94 3.08 5.79
N TYR A 26 13.27 1.93 5.79
CA TYR A 26 13.12 1.06 6.95
C TYR A 26 13.99 -0.19 6.87
N ARG A 27 14.78 -0.35 5.79
CA ARG A 27 15.76 -1.43 5.65
C ARG A 27 16.77 -1.35 6.80
N GLY A 28 17.01 -2.47 7.48
CA GLY A 28 17.93 -2.52 8.62
C GLY A 28 17.39 -1.93 9.94
N SER A 29 16.12 -1.49 9.98
CA SER A 29 15.51 -0.97 11.22
C SER A 29 15.23 -2.03 12.30
N GLY A 30 15.40 -3.32 11.97
CA GLY A 30 15.04 -4.45 12.84
C GLY A 30 13.52 -4.63 13.02
N LYS A 31 12.70 -3.79 12.36
CA LYS A 31 11.24 -3.84 12.43
C LYS A 31 10.68 -4.60 11.24
N ARG A 32 9.55 -5.28 11.45
CA ARG A 32 8.75 -5.84 10.35
C ARG A 32 8.15 -4.71 9.54
N VAL A 33 8.47 -4.64 8.25
CA VAL A 33 7.90 -3.68 7.31
C VAL A 33 6.77 -4.35 6.54
N ILE A 34 5.59 -3.73 6.57
CA ILE A 34 4.40 -4.16 5.81
C ILE A 34 3.98 -3.00 4.92
N LEU A 35 3.78 -3.27 3.64
CA LEU A 35 3.25 -2.34 2.65
C LEU A 35 1.78 -2.65 2.46
N VAL A 36 0.93 -1.64 2.42
CA VAL A 36 -0.52 -1.82 2.27
C VAL A 36 -1.03 -0.86 1.21
N GLY A 37 -1.57 -1.41 0.14
CA GLY A 37 -2.32 -0.65 -0.87
C GLY A 37 -3.81 -0.76 -0.60
N ILE A 38 -4.54 0.34 -0.76
CA ILE A 38 -5.97 0.43 -0.45
C ILE A 38 -6.70 1.11 -1.61
N ASN A 39 -7.88 0.59 -1.98
CA ASN A 39 -8.81 1.26 -2.87
C ASN A 39 -10.03 1.76 -2.09
N PHE A 40 -10.29 3.07 -2.18
CA PHE A 40 -11.55 3.68 -1.78
C PHE A 40 -12.46 3.82 -3.00
N ASP A 41 -13.65 3.25 -2.92
CA ASP A 41 -14.67 3.34 -3.96
C ASP A 41 -15.66 4.45 -3.59
N THR A 42 -15.80 5.45 -4.47
CA THR A 42 -16.67 6.60 -4.23
C THR A 42 -18.16 6.27 -4.36
N ALA A 43 -18.52 5.26 -5.17
CA ALA A 43 -19.91 4.83 -5.31
C ALA A 43 -20.37 4.07 -4.05
N ALA A 44 -19.52 3.18 -3.54
CA ALA A 44 -19.76 2.49 -2.27
C ALA A 44 -19.54 3.40 -1.05
N ARG A 45 -18.85 4.54 -1.23
CA ARG A 45 -18.38 5.45 -0.18
C ARG A 45 -17.58 4.73 0.91
N ASN A 46 -16.83 3.71 0.51
CA ASN A 46 -16.11 2.84 1.45
C ASN A 46 -14.84 2.27 0.81
N VAL A 47 -13.97 1.71 1.65
CA VAL A 47 -12.87 0.85 1.19
C VAL A 47 -13.47 -0.46 0.70
N THR A 48 -13.22 -0.79 -0.56
CA THR A 48 -13.71 -2.02 -1.19
C THR A 48 -12.61 -3.02 -1.45
N GLU A 49 -11.34 -2.60 -1.37
CA GLU A 49 -10.19 -3.48 -1.61
C GLU A 49 -8.99 -3.01 -0.78
N TRP A 50 -8.25 -3.97 -0.22
CA TRP A 50 -6.89 -3.74 0.28
C TRP A 50 -6.01 -4.96 0.03
N GLN A 51 -4.72 -4.74 -0.08
CA GLN A 51 -3.71 -5.78 -0.23
C GLN A 51 -2.50 -5.44 0.64
N GLU A 52 -1.91 -6.44 1.28
CA GLU A 52 -0.66 -6.29 2.03
C GLU A 52 0.48 -7.05 1.36
N LEU A 53 1.68 -6.47 1.41
CA LEU A 53 2.93 -7.12 1.06
C LEU A 53 3.89 -7.03 2.24
N ARG A 54 4.39 -8.19 2.66
CA ARG A 54 5.40 -8.29 3.72
C ARG A 54 6.77 -8.27 3.08
N VAL A 55 7.57 -7.28 3.43
CA VAL A 55 8.92 -7.14 2.90
C VAL A 55 9.86 -7.98 3.77
N ALA A 56 10.73 -8.76 3.13
CA ALA A 56 11.73 -9.59 3.79
C ALA A 56 12.89 -8.75 4.38
#